data_AF-A0A0J7J7F0-F1
#
_entry.id   AF-A0A0J7J7F0-F1
#
_cell.length_a   1.000
_cell.length_b   1.000
_cell.length_c   1.000
_cell.angle_alpha   90.00
_cell.angle_beta   90.00
_cell.angle_gamma   90.00
#
_symmetry.space_group_name_H-M   'P 1'
#
loop_
_entity.id
_entity.type
_entity.pdbx_description
1 polymer ?
#
loop_
_entity_poly.entity_id
_entity_poly.type
_entity_poly.pdbx_seq_one_letter_code
_entity_poly.pdbx_strand_id
1 'polypeptide(L)'
;MRVEDIEFLDQRTFTLLIDIALLLDESERCDKPWIASSFARSAIMNSSLLLECISNSCLTTLALPSKLLNEIDRLPVLSKLDYFLFANTGAHIDRGCREVQLVSEVLKLRDHIVHPKPKPGNYVSDDRGERVDYGSSSSMDIAFDSRDWDHKDGAKVAHAVTQFLELFFLNWCRLEKGHITRMLGCREKGLLSTDQVMWVQVSGPIYGLILKWLPSLLAFMDVRSGGDKA
;
A
#
# COMPACT_ATOMS: atom_id res chain seq x y z
N MET A 1 -38.30 10.42 -12.20
CA MET A 1 -37.01 9.70 -12.18
C MET A 1 -36.80 9.24 -10.74
N ARG A 2 -36.86 7.94 -10.45
CA ARG A 2 -36.51 7.45 -9.11
C ARG A 2 -35.00 7.51 -9.03
N VAL A 3 -34.47 8.29 -8.09
CA VAL A 3 -33.07 8.18 -7.71
C VAL A 3 -32.98 6.81 -7.05
N GLU A 4 -32.30 5.87 -7.69
CA GLU A 4 -31.95 4.61 -7.04
C GLU A 4 -30.89 4.93 -5.99
N ASP A 5 -31.09 4.45 -4.76
CA ASP A 5 -30.11 4.61 -3.68
C ASP A 5 -28.89 3.73 -3.97
N ILE A 6 -27.91 4.28 -4.68
CA ILE A 6 -26.65 3.60 -4.99
C ILE A 6 -25.68 3.82 -3.83
N GLU A 7 -25.25 2.72 -3.19
CA GLU A 7 -24.19 2.76 -2.19
C GLU A 7 -22.81 2.79 -2.88
N PHE A 8 -22.11 3.91 -2.73
CA PHE A 8 -20.74 4.06 -3.22
C PHE A 8 -19.70 3.67 -2.17
N LEU A 9 -18.60 3.10 -2.65
CA LEU A 9 -17.39 2.80 -1.89
C LEU A 9 -16.28 3.76 -2.36
N ASP A 10 -15.78 4.60 -1.46
CA ASP A 10 -14.63 5.46 -1.74
C ASP A 10 -13.32 4.65 -1.65
N GLN A 11 -13.14 3.70 -2.57
CA GLN A 11 -11.91 2.92 -2.66
C GLN A 11 -10.79 3.78 -3.24
N ARG A 12 -9.79 4.09 -2.41
CA ARG A 12 -8.66 4.95 -2.77
C ARG A 12 -7.41 4.20 -3.20
N THR A 13 -7.49 2.88 -3.36
CA THR A 13 -6.35 2.03 -3.71
C THR A 13 -5.62 2.52 -4.96
N PHE A 14 -6.35 2.78 -6.05
CA PHE A 14 -5.76 3.28 -7.30
C PHE A 14 -5.13 4.67 -7.14
N THR A 15 -5.77 5.57 -6.40
CA THR A 15 -5.22 6.90 -6.10
C THR A 15 -3.89 6.75 -5.38
N LEU A 16 -3.84 5.94 -4.32
CA LEU A 16 -2.62 5.72 -3.55
C LEU A 16 -1.51 5.07 -4.39
N LEU A 17 -1.84 4.10 -5.26
CA LEU A 17 -0.86 3.49 -6.17
C LEU A 17 -0.26 4.51 -7.14
N ILE A 18 -1.10 5.35 -7.76
CA ILE A 18 -0.65 6.39 -8.67
C ILE A 18 0.20 7.43 -7.93
N ASP A 19 -0.25 7.87 -6.74
CA ASP A 19 0.48 8.82 -5.92
C ASP A 19 1.85 8.28 -5.53
N ILE A 20 1.97 7.01 -5.11
CA ILE A 20 3.26 6.39 -4.78
C ILE A 20 4.19 6.45 -5.99
N ALA A 21 3.75 6.00 -7.16
CA ALA A 21 4.58 5.99 -8.37
C ALA A 21 5.01 7.40 -8.80
N LEU A 22 4.10 8.37 -8.73
CA LEU A 22 4.39 9.77 -9.04
C LEU A 22 5.39 10.39 -8.05
N LEU A 23 5.16 10.21 -6.75
CA LEU A 23 6.01 10.76 -5.70
C LEU A 23 7.43 10.18 -5.75
N LEU A 24 7.58 8.91 -6.10
CA LEU A 24 8.91 8.32 -6.29
C LEU A 24 9.64 8.92 -7.51
N ASP A 25 8.92 9.14 -8.61
CA ASP A 25 9.50 9.78 -9.80
C ASP A 25 9.95 11.22 -9.52
N GLU A 26 9.09 11.99 -8.86
CA GLU A 26 9.41 13.36 -8.44
C GLU A 26 10.56 13.39 -7.42
N SER A 27 10.61 12.41 -6.50
CA SER A 27 11.71 12.29 -5.54
C SER A 27 13.05 12.00 -6.22
N GLU A 28 13.07 11.18 -7.27
CA GLU A 28 14.30 10.83 -8.00
C GLU A 28 14.79 12.01 -8.85
N ARG A 29 13.87 12.76 -9.46
CA ARG A 29 14.18 13.85 -10.39
C ARG A 29 14.45 15.20 -9.71
N CYS A 30 14.14 15.32 -8.43
CA CYS A 30 14.27 16.58 -7.72
C CYS A 30 15.72 16.82 -7.23
N ASP A 31 16.36 17.86 -7.74
CA ASP A 31 17.74 18.23 -7.34
C ASP A 31 17.83 18.85 -5.94
N LYS A 32 16.69 19.24 -5.34
CA LYS A 32 16.65 19.89 -4.02
C LYS A 32 16.50 18.83 -2.93
N PRO A 33 17.53 18.54 -2.11
CA PRO A 33 17.52 17.36 -1.24
C PRO A 33 16.33 17.32 -0.28
N TRP A 34 15.98 18.45 0.33
CA TRP A 34 14.85 18.49 1.26
C TRP A 34 13.50 18.21 0.58
N ILE A 35 13.31 18.73 -0.64
CA ILE A 35 12.08 18.51 -1.41
C ILE A 35 12.01 17.06 -1.90
N ALA A 36 13.12 16.55 -2.44
CA ALA A 36 13.26 15.14 -2.82
C ALA A 36 12.89 14.22 -1.66
N SER A 37 13.50 14.41 -0.49
CA SER A 37 13.16 13.65 0.72
C SER A 37 11.71 13.84 1.17
N SER A 38 11.08 15.00 0.89
CA SER A 38 9.66 15.18 1.18
C SER A 38 8.78 14.28 0.31
N PHE A 39 9.08 14.15 -0.98
CA PHE A 39 8.39 13.23 -1.87
C PHE A 39 8.61 11.78 -1.46
N ALA A 40 9.85 11.39 -1.12
CA ALA A 40 10.17 10.06 -0.59
C ALA A 40 9.37 9.72 0.67
N ARG A 41 9.34 10.63 1.66
CA ARG A 41 8.53 10.46 2.87
C ARG A 41 7.06 10.26 2.53
N SER A 42 6.50 11.08 1.64
CA SER A 42 5.11 10.95 1.22
C SER A 42 4.85 9.61 0.51
N ALA A 43 5.77 9.12 -0.32
CA ALA A 43 5.64 7.81 -0.97
C ALA A 43 5.65 6.64 0.03
N ILE A 44 6.54 6.69 1.04
CA ILE A 44 6.60 5.69 2.11
C ILE A 44 5.30 5.71 2.93
N MET A 45 4.81 6.90 3.29
CA MET A 45 3.55 7.03 4.03
C MET A 45 2.36 6.54 3.21
N ASN A 46 2.28 6.90 1.92
CA ASN A 46 1.21 6.42 1.04
C ASN A 46 1.25 4.90 0.86
N SER A 47 2.44 4.29 0.85
CA SER A 47 2.58 2.82 0.81
C SER A 47 2.02 2.14 2.06
N SER A 48 2.18 2.76 3.23
CA SER A 48 1.55 2.27 4.47
C SER A 48 0.02 2.44 4.47
N LEU A 49 -0.47 3.58 3.96
CA LEU A 49 -1.91 3.84 3.82
C LEU A 49 -2.56 2.93 2.77
N LEU A 50 -1.81 2.53 1.75
CA LEU A 50 -2.25 1.57 0.75
C LEU A 50 -2.61 0.24 1.40
N LEU A 51 -1.78 -0.27 2.32
CA LEU A 51 -2.07 -1.50 3.05
C LEU A 51 -3.33 -1.36 3.92
N GLU A 52 -3.52 -0.22 4.58
CA GLU A 52 -4.73 0.07 5.35
C GLU A 52 -5.97 0.08 4.48
N CYS A 53 -5.93 0.85 3.38
CA CYS A 53 -7.00 0.95 2.41
C CYS A 53 -7.38 -0.43 1.87
N ILE A 54 -6.40 -1.22 1.43
CA ILE A 54 -6.63 -2.57 0.91
C ILE A 54 -7.22 -3.49 1.98
N SER A 55 -6.71 -3.45 3.22
CA SER A 55 -7.23 -4.29 4.28
C SER A 55 -8.72 -4.00 4.58
N ASN A 56 -9.12 -2.73 4.52
CA ASN A 56 -10.50 -2.31 4.69
C ASN A 56 -11.37 -2.69 3.48
N SER A 57 -10.84 -2.57 2.26
CA SER A 57 -11.51 -3.06 1.06
C SER A 57 -11.80 -4.56 1.14
N CYS A 58 -10.83 -5.35 1.62
CA CYS A 58 -11.00 -6.79 1.83
C CYS A 58 -12.09 -7.11 2.86
N LEU A 59 -12.16 -6.38 3.98
CA LEU A 59 -13.24 -6.60 4.96
C LEU A 59 -14.63 -6.28 4.39
N THR A 60 -14.70 -5.23 3.57
CA THR A 60 -15.96 -4.80 2.96
C THR A 60 -16.55 -5.85 2.02
N THR A 61 -15.71 -6.67 1.38
CA THR A 61 -16.16 -7.73 0.47
C THR A 61 -16.70 -8.96 1.18
N LEU A 62 -16.45 -9.13 2.49
CA LEU A 62 -16.90 -10.30 3.26
C LEU A 62 -18.39 -10.26 3.67
N ALA A 63 -19.12 -9.19 3.31
CA ALA A 63 -20.54 -9.01 3.63
C ALA A 63 -20.90 -9.28 5.11
N LEU A 64 -20.01 -8.88 6.03
CA LEU A 64 -20.14 -9.15 7.47
C LEU A 64 -21.31 -8.36 8.10
N PRO A 65 -21.95 -8.90 9.15
CA PRO A 65 -22.89 -8.13 9.96
C PRO A 65 -22.21 -6.86 10.53
N SER A 66 -22.93 -5.73 10.52
CA SER A 66 -22.38 -4.41 10.88
C SER A 66 -21.68 -4.38 12.25
N LYS A 67 -22.24 -5.08 13.25
CA LYS A 67 -21.63 -5.17 14.58
C LYS A 67 -20.27 -5.87 14.55
N LEU A 68 -20.17 -6.99 13.83
CA LEU A 68 -18.92 -7.73 13.69
C LEU A 68 -17.90 -6.94 12.86
N LEU A 69 -18.35 -6.30 11.78
CA LEU A 69 -17.49 -5.43 10.96
C LEU A 69 -16.86 -4.31 11.81
N ASN A 70 -17.64 -3.66 12.67
CA ASN A 70 -17.15 -2.59 13.56
C ASN A 70 -16.10 -3.06 14.57
N GLU A 71 -16.14 -4.33 14.98
CA GLU A 71 -15.14 -4.92 15.88
C GLU A 71 -13.85 -5.24 15.11
N ILE A 72 -13.97 -5.87 13.94
CA ILE A 72 -12.84 -6.26 13.09
C ILE A 72 -12.15 -5.04 12.47
N ASP A 73 -12.87 -3.97 12.19
CA ASP A 73 -12.31 -2.73 11.64
C ASP A 73 -11.32 -2.03 12.60
N ARG A 74 -11.33 -2.38 13.89
CA ARG A 74 -10.36 -1.86 14.87
C ARG A 74 -9.05 -2.64 14.90
N LEU A 75 -8.97 -3.77 14.19
CA LEU A 75 -7.78 -4.61 14.19
C LEU A 75 -6.62 -3.94 13.43
N PRO A 76 -5.36 -4.26 13.77
CA PRO A 76 -4.21 -3.88 12.95
C PRO A 76 -4.33 -4.44 11.53
N VAL A 77 -3.72 -3.75 10.57
CA VAL A 77 -3.74 -4.08 9.12
C VAL A 77 -3.50 -5.56 8.83
N LEU A 78 -2.39 -6.12 9.33
CA LEU A 78 -2.06 -7.53 9.08
C LEU A 78 -3.08 -8.48 9.70
N SER A 79 -3.74 -8.10 10.79
CA SER A 79 -4.80 -8.91 11.41
C SER A 79 -6.11 -8.83 10.63
N LYS A 80 -6.42 -7.69 10.00
CA LYS A 80 -7.55 -7.57 9.07
C LYS A 80 -7.35 -8.45 7.83
N LEU A 81 -6.14 -8.42 7.27
CA LEU A 81 -5.76 -9.26 6.12
C LEU A 81 -5.76 -10.75 6.50
N ASP A 82 -5.28 -11.10 7.69
CA ASP A 82 -5.34 -12.48 8.20
C ASP A 82 -6.77 -12.97 8.36
N TYR A 83 -7.67 -12.14 8.90
CA TYR A 83 -9.09 -12.46 8.98
C TYR A 83 -9.71 -12.67 7.60
N PHE A 84 -9.38 -11.83 6.62
CA PHE A 84 -9.83 -12.00 5.25
C PHE A 84 -9.36 -13.31 4.63
N LEU A 85 -8.06 -13.64 4.78
CA LEU A 85 -7.51 -14.89 4.28
C LEU A 85 -8.20 -16.10 4.93
N PHE A 86 -8.40 -16.06 6.25
CA PHE A 86 -9.09 -17.10 7.00
C PHE A 86 -10.54 -17.27 6.52
N ALA A 87 -11.28 -16.17 6.36
CA ALA A 87 -12.66 -16.21 5.89
C ALA A 87 -12.77 -16.78 4.46
N ASN A 88 -11.80 -16.50 3.59
CA ASN A 88 -11.83 -16.94 2.19
C ASN A 88 -11.30 -18.38 1.98
N THR A 89 -10.36 -18.83 2.81
CA THR A 89 -9.59 -20.07 2.54
C THR A 89 -9.47 -21.02 3.73
N GLY A 90 -9.78 -20.57 4.94
CA GLY A 90 -9.49 -21.28 6.19
C GLY A 90 -8.00 -21.27 6.60
N ALA A 91 -7.11 -20.63 5.82
CA ALA A 91 -5.69 -20.50 6.13
C ALA A 91 -5.38 -19.20 6.90
N HIS A 92 -4.18 -19.13 7.47
CA HIS A 92 -3.65 -17.94 8.14
C HIS A 92 -2.38 -17.45 7.46
N ILE A 93 -2.09 -16.16 7.62
CA ILE A 93 -0.84 -15.53 7.17
C ILE A 93 0.32 -16.18 7.92
N ASP A 94 1.31 -16.67 7.16
CA ASP A 94 2.60 -17.06 7.73
C ASP A 94 3.38 -15.81 8.18
N ARG A 95 3.32 -15.51 9.47
CA ARG A 95 4.02 -14.37 10.08
C ARG A 95 5.54 -14.50 10.03
N GLY A 96 6.07 -15.69 9.75
CA GLY A 96 7.49 -15.96 9.64
C GLY A 96 8.08 -15.62 8.27
N CYS A 97 7.27 -15.45 7.24
CA CYS A 97 7.78 -15.22 5.89
C CYS A 97 8.36 -13.80 5.72
N ARG A 98 9.31 -13.68 4.79
CA ARG A 98 10.06 -12.45 4.53
C ARG A 98 9.13 -11.29 4.18
N GLU A 99 8.16 -11.49 3.32
CA GLU A 99 7.24 -10.47 2.82
C GLU A 99 6.41 -9.85 3.97
N VAL A 100 5.98 -10.67 4.93
CA VAL A 100 5.25 -10.19 6.12
C VAL A 100 6.16 -9.42 7.06
N GLN A 101 7.42 -9.85 7.23
CA GLN A 101 8.41 -9.11 8.01
C GLN A 101 8.67 -7.72 7.41
N LEU A 102 8.85 -7.64 6.09
CA LEU A 102 9.04 -6.39 5.37
C LEU A 102 7.83 -5.46 5.54
N VAL A 103 6.61 -5.94 5.33
CA VAL A 103 5.40 -5.13 5.53
C VAL A 103 5.22 -4.72 7.00
N SER A 104 5.57 -5.59 7.96
CA SER A 104 5.57 -5.21 9.38
C SER A 104 6.54 -4.06 9.66
N GLU A 105 7.72 -4.05 9.04
CA GLU A 105 8.65 -2.93 9.12
C GLU A 105 8.09 -1.65 8.46
N VAL A 106 7.42 -1.75 7.31
CA VAL A 106 6.74 -0.58 6.68
C VAL A 106 5.73 0.05 7.65
N LEU A 107 4.88 -0.75 8.29
CA LEU A 107 3.91 -0.27 9.27
C LEU A 107 4.61 0.37 10.48
N LYS A 108 5.73 -0.20 10.94
CA LYS A 108 6.54 0.37 12.02
C LYS A 108 7.15 1.72 11.63
N LEU A 109 7.64 1.89 10.40
CA LEU A 109 8.17 3.18 9.92
C LEU A 109 7.09 4.28 9.99
N ARG A 110 5.86 3.96 9.57
CA ARG A 110 4.70 4.86 9.74
C ARG A 110 4.44 5.17 11.21
N ASP A 111 4.40 4.14 12.07
CA ASP A 111 4.13 4.30 13.50
C ASP A 111 5.18 5.21 14.16
N HIS A 112 6.44 5.14 13.71
CA HIS A 112 7.51 6.00 14.20
C HIS A 112 7.26 7.49 13.93
N ILE A 113 6.52 7.82 12.87
CA ILE A 113 6.14 9.19 12.50
C ILE A 113 4.88 9.64 13.25
N VAL A 114 3.83 8.82 13.24
CA VAL A 114 2.51 9.24 13.75
C VAL A 114 2.37 9.11 15.27
N HIS A 115 3.28 8.38 15.93
CA HIS A 115 3.31 8.22 17.38
C HIS A 115 4.66 8.71 17.95
N PRO A 116 4.80 10.02 18.23
CA PRO A 116 6.03 10.59 18.81
C PRO A 116 6.18 10.11 20.26
N LYS A 117 6.75 8.92 20.42
CA LYS A 117 7.13 8.34 21.71
C LYS A 117 8.60 8.68 21.99
N PRO A 118 9.00 8.94 23.24
CA PRO A 118 10.40 9.02 23.62
C PRO A 118 11.12 7.74 23.22
N LYS A 119 12.28 7.87 22.56
CA LYS A 119 13.10 6.74 22.11
C LYS A 119 14.53 6.92 22.62
N PRO A 120 15.18 5.84 23.09
CA PRO A 120 16.62 5.88 23.28
C PRO A 120 17.29 6.06 21.92
N GLY A 121 18.40 6.79 21.88
CA GLY A 121 19.19 6.98 20.68
C GLY A 121 20.61 7.38 21.04
N ASN A 122 21.52 7.24 20.09
CA ASN A 122 22.92 7.58 20.28
C ASN A 122 23.20 8.95 19.68
N TYR A 123 23.96 9.78 20.40
CA TYR A 123 24.47 11.02 19.79
C TYR A 123 25.53 10.66 18.75
N VAL A 124 25.34 11.20 17.55
CA VAL A 124 26.29 11.12 16.45
C VAL A 124 26.56 12.53 15.94
N SER A 125 27.83 12.81 15.71
CA SER A 125 28.30 14.02 15.06
C SER A 125 28.70 13.67 13.63
N ASP A 126 28.05 14.29 12.65
CA ASP A 126 28.40 14.17 11.24
C ASP A 126 28.50 15.56 10.58
N ASP A 127 28.74 15.58 9.26
CA ASP A 127 28.87 16.81 8.48
C ASP A 127 27.62 17.71 8.52
N ARG A 128 26.48 17.21 9.01
CA ARG A 128 25.21 17.93 9.19
C ARG A 128 25.00 18.42 10.63
N GLY A 129 25.95 18.17 11.54
CA GLY A 129 25.93 18.58 12.94
C GLY A 129 25.69 17.42 13.90
N GLU A 130 25.30 17.76 15.13
CA GLU A 130 24.96 16.76 16.15
C GLU A 130 23.50 16.33 15.99
N ARG A 131 23.29 15.02 15.89
CA ARG A 131 21.95 14.42 15.83
C ARG A 131 21.86 13.15 16.67
N VAL A 132 20.62 12.71 16.88
CA VAL A 132 20.32 11.44 17.55
C VAL A 132 20.08 10.39 16.47
N ASP A 133 20.88 9.32 16.48
CA ASP A 133 20.64 8.11 15.69
C ASP A 133 19.61 7.23 16.41
N TYR A 134 18.49 7.00 15.74
CA TYR A 134 17.40 6.14 16.21
C TYR A 134 17.53 4.68 15.72
N GLY A 135 18.57 4.37 14.94
CA GLY A 135 18.79 3.08 14.28
C GLY A 135 18.04 2.94 12.94
N SER A 136 18.12 1.74 12.35
CA SER A 136 17.42 1.37 11.12
C SER A 136 16.55 0.12 11.30
N SER A 137 15.62 -0.07 10.35
CA SER A 137 14.82 -1.29 10.28
C SER A 137 15.69 -2.50 9.92
N SER A 138 15.40 -3.65 10.52
CA SER A 138 16.27 -4.84 10.44
C SER A 138 16.46 -5.39 9.03
N SER A 139 15.39 -5.46 8.24
CA SER A 139 15.37 -6.21 6.99
C SER A 139 15.52 -5.30 5.77
N MET A 140 14.94 -4.09 5.83
CA MET A 140 15.05 -3.10 4.74
C MET A 140 16.23 -2.14 4.88
N ASP A 141 16.84 -2.08 6.06
CA ASP A 141 17.89 -1.13 6.41
C ASP A 141 17.48 0.32 6.07
N ILE A 142 16.30 0.71 6.58
CA ILE A 142 15.76 2.07 6.43
C ILE A 142 15.84 2.75 7.78
N ALA A 143 16.44 3.94 7.82
CA ALA A 143 16.58 4.72 9.05
C ALA A 143 15.22 4.96 9.72
N PHE A 144 15.15 4.94 11.05
CA PHE A 144 13.94 5.36 11.76
C PHE A 144 13.73 6.88 11.75
N ASP A 145 14.78 7.63 11.42
CA ASP A 145 14.70 9.07 11.18
C ASP A 145 14.23 9.35 9.75
N SER A 146 13.02 9.89 9.61
CA SER A 146 12.43 10.17 8.29
C SER A 146 13.13 11.31 7.53
N ARG A 147 14.06 12.04 8.18
CA ARG A 147 14.90 13.03 7.51
C ARG A 147 15.94 12.41 6.60
N ASP A 148 16.27 11.14 6.81
CA ASP A 148 17.26 10.42 6.01
C ASP A 148 16.66 9.66 4.82
N TRP A 149 15.33 9.61 4.72
CA TRP A 149 14.67 8.86 3.65
C TRP A 149 14.84 9.54 2.29
N ASP A 150 15.15 8.72 1.30
CA ASP A 150 15.28 9.11 -0.11
C ASP A 150 14.41 8.24 -1.04
N HIS A 151 14.49 8.49 -2.35
CA HIS A 151 13.71 7.75 -3.35
C HIS A 151 14.03 6.24 -3.35
N LYS A 152 15.24 5.83 -2.94
CA LYS A 152 15.62 4.41 -2.90
C LYS A 152 14.93 3.71 -1.75
N ASP A 153 14.86 4.35 -0.58
CA ASP A 153 14.08 3.84 0.55
C ASP A 153 12.60 3.78 0.22
N GLY A 154 12.07 4.82 -0.45
CA GLY A 154 10.71 4.82 -0.97
C GLY A 154 10.44 3.66 -1.93
N ALA A 155 11.36 3.38 -2.85
CA ALA A 155 11.25 2.27 -3.79
C ALA A 155 11.30 0.90 -3.09
N LYS A 156 12.19 0.72 -2.10
CA LYS A 156 12.23 -0.50 -1.27
C LYS A 156 10.87 -0.76 -0.59
N VAL A 157 10.29 0.27 0.02
CA VAL A 157 8.98 0.18 0.70
C VAL A 157 7.86 -0.15 -0.29
N ALA A 158 7.79 0.57 -1.41
CA ALA A 158 6.77 0.37 -2.44
C ALA A 158 6.84 -1.04 -3.04
N HIS A 159 8.06 -1.54 -3.27
CA HIS A 159 8.29 -2.91 -3.74
C HIS A 159 7.88 -3.95 -2.70
N ALA A 160 8.30 -3.78 -1.44
CA ALA A 160 7.92 -4.68 -0.35
C ALA A 160 6.39 -4.80 -0.21
N VAL A 161 5.67 -3.67 -0.28
CA VAL A 161 4.21 -3.65 -0.23
C VAL A 161 3.60 -4.36 -1.43
N THR A 162 4.00 -4.03 -2.66
CA THR A 162 3.41 -4.63 -3.86
C THR A 162 3.72 -6.11 -4.02
N GLN A 163 4.91 -6.58 -3.63
CA GLN A 163 5.25 -8.00 -3.60
C GLN A 163 4.46 -8.78 -2.54
N PHE A 164 4.29 -8.21 -1.34
CA PHE A 164 3.44 -8.81 -0.33
C PHE A 164 2.00 -8.94 -0.83
N LEU A 165 1.45 -7.90 -1.49
CA LEU A 165 0.09 -7.95 -2.03
C LEU A 165 -0.04 -8.96 -3.17
N GLU A 166 0.96 -9.07 -4.03
CA GLU A 166 1.04 -10.10 -5.07
C GLU A 166 0.97 -11.51 -4.45
N LEU A 167 1.85 -11.79 -3.47
CA LEU A 167 1.87 -13.06 -2.74
C LEU A 167 0.53 -13.33 -2.03
N PHE A 168 0.02 -12.32 -1.31
CA PHE A 168 -1.21 -12.42 -0.53
C PHE A 168 -2.39 -12.76 -1.43
N PHE A 169 -2.62 -12.00 -2.50
CA PHE A 169 -3.79 -12.18 -3.34
C PHE A 169 -3.69 -13.39 -4.27
N LEU A 170 -2.57 -13.56 -4.97
CA LEU A 170 -2.44 -14.60 -5.99
C LEU A 170 -2.15 -15.97 -5.39
N ASN A 171 -1.31 -16.04 -4.35
CA ASN A 171 -0.85 -17.35 -3.86
C ASN A 171 -1.65 -17.80 -2.64
N TRP A 172 -1.87 -16.91 -1.67
CA TRP A 172 -2.58 -17.28 -0.45
C TRP A 172 -4.09 -17.23 -0.64
N CYS A 173 -4.65 -16.13 -1.13
CA CYS A 173 -6.08 -16.02 -1.38
C CYS A 173 -6.53 -16.72 -2.67
N ARG A 174 -5.61 -17.00 -3.60
CA ARG A 174 -5.87 -17.65 -4.90
C ARG A 174 -6.93 -16.91 -5.74
N LEU A 175 -6.91 -15.58 -5.69
CA LEU A 175 -7.86 -14.74 -6.41
C LEU A 175 -7.37 -14.45 -7.82
N GLU A 176 -8.32 -14.34 -8.75
CA GLU A 176 -8.03 -13.92 -10.11
C GLU A 176 -7.79 -12.41 -10.20
N LYS A 177 -6.92 -12.01 -11.12
CA LYS A 177 -6.52 -10.62 -11.37
C LYS A 177 -7.72 -9.67 -11.55
N GLY A 178 -8.73 -10.08 -12.31
CA GLY A 178 -9.95 -9.29 -12.52
C GLY A 178 -10.79 -9.13 -11.25
N HIS A 179 -10.84 -10.18 -10.42
CA HIS A 179 -11.52 -10.14 -9.12
C HIS A 179 -10.83 -9.18 -8.16
N ILE A 180 -9.49 -9.25 -8.06
CA ILE A 180 -8.70 -8.34 -7.22
C ILE A 180 -8.89 -6.89 -7.69
N THR A 181 -8.86 -6.66 -9.01
CA THR A 181 -9.09 -5.33 -9.60
C THR A 181 -10.45 -4.78 -9.23
N ARG A 182 -11.49 -5.61 -9.26
CA ARG A 182 -12.84 -5.24 -8.83
C ARG A 182 -12.89 -4.94 -7.34
N MET A 183 -12.31 -5.79 -6.50
CA MET A 183 -12.28 -5.57 -5.05
C MET A 183 -11.60 -4.26 -4.64
N LEU A 184 -10.60 -3.81 -5.41
CA LEU A 184 -9.72 -2.70 -5.06
C LEU A 184 -9.99 -1.40 -5.84
N GLY A 185 -10.65 -1.49 -6.99
CA GLY A 185 -10.96 -0.34 -7.85
C GLY A 185 -12.43 -0.03 -8.03
N CYS A 186 -13.34 -0.90 -7.56
CA CYS A 186 -14.77 -0.67 -7.75
C CYS A 186 -15.30 0.37 -6.76
N ARG A 187 -16.05 1.35 -7.29
CA ARG A 187 -16.65 2.43 -6.51
C ARG A 187 -18.11 2.19 -6.15
N GLU A 188 -18.73 1.15 -6.65
CA GLU A 188 -20.14 0.85 -6.42
C GLU A 188 -20.26 -0.49 -5.70
N LYS A 189 -20.93 -0.50 -4.55
CA LYS A 189 -21.03 -1.70 -3.72
C LYS A 189 -21.76 -2.84 -4.42
N GLY A 190 -22.80 -2.53 -5.21
CA GLY A 190 -23.57 -3.51 -5.97
C GLY A 190 -22.74 -4.26 -7.02
N LEU A 191 -21.65 -3.67 -7.50
CA LEU A 191 -20.75 -4.30 -8.47
C LEU A 191 -19.77 -5.28 -7.82
N LEU A 192 -19.52 -5.20 -6.50
CA LEU A 192 -18.61 -6.12 -5.82
C LEU A 192 -19.11 -7.57 -5.85
N SER A 193 -20.43 -7.78 -5.83
CA SER A 193 -21.07 -9.10 -5.86
C SER A 193 -21.24 -9.68 -7.27
N THR A 194 -20.84 -8.94 -8.30
CA THR A 194 -20.93 -9.42 -9.70
C THR A 194 -19.71 -10.27 -10.05
N ASP A 195 -19.88 -11.28 -10.91
CA ASP A 195 -18.76 -12.08 -11.44
C ASP A 195 -18.07 -11.44 -12.65
N GLN A 196 -18.36 -10.17 -12.95
CA GLN A 196 -17.80 -9.51 -14.12
C GLN A 196 -16.31 -9.20 -13.95
N VAL A 197 -15.50 -9.66 -14.90
CA VAL A 197 -14.07 -9.33 -14.99
C VAL A 197 -13.93 -7.81 -15.16
N MET A 198 -13.15 -7.18 -14.28
CA MET A 198 -12.91 -5.74 -14.29
C MET A 198 -11.45 -5.45 -14.65
N TRP A 199 -11.24 -4.41 -15.44
CA TRP A 199 -9.93 -3.81 -15.70
C TRP A 199 -10.01 -2.30 -15.52
N VAL A 200 -8.87 -1.68 -15.25
CA VAL A 200 -8.75 -0.22 -15.13
C VAL A 200 -7.83 0.30 -16.22
N GLN A 201 -8.31 1.30 -16.95
CA GLN A 201 -7.52 2.00 -17.96
C GLN A 201 -6.87 3.24 -17.33
N VAL A 202 -5.56 3.40 -17.52
CA VAL A 202 -4.80 4.58 -17.10
C VAL A 202 -4.11 5.23 -18.31
N SER A 203 -3.78 6.51 -18.23
CA SER A 203 -3.05 7.18 -19.31
C SER A 203 -1.65 6.56 -19.52
N GLY A 204 -1.11 6.67 -20.74
CA GLY A 204 0.23 6.19 -21.08
C GLY A 204 1.33 6.65 -20.09
N PRO A 205 1.40 7.95 -19.73
CA PRO A 205 2.37 8.43 -18.75
C PRO A 205 2.25 7.77 -17.37
N ILE A 206 1.01 7.61 -16.87
CA ILE A 206 0.77 6.95 -15.57
C ILE A 206 1.16 5.47 -15.64
N TYR A 207 0.83 4.79 -16.74
CA TYR A 207 1.23 3.41 -16.95
C TYR A 207 2.76 3.24 -16.94
N GLY A 208 3.49 4.18 -17.55
CA GLY A 208 4.95 4.22 -17.52
C GLY A 208 5.52 4.37 -16.10
N LEU A 209 4.92 5.21 -15.27
CA LEU A 209 5.30 5.35 -13.85
C LEU A 209 5.05 4.06 -13.06
N ILE A 210 3.91 3.40 -13.28
CA ILE A 210 3.59 2.11 -12.66
C ILE A 210 4.62 1.05 -13.06
N LEU A 211 4.96 0.95 -14.35
CA LEU A 211 5.98 0.01 -14.83
C LEU A 211 7.33 0.22 -14.16
N LYS A 212 7.73 1.48 -13.98
CA LYS A 212 9.01 1.84 -13.37
C LYS A 212 9.05 1.54 -11.87
N TRP A 213 8.04 1.99 -11.13
CA TRP A 213 8.09 2.03 -9.67
C TRP A 213 7.31 0.91 -8.98
N LEU A 214 6.27 0.36 -9.62
CA LEU A 214 5.35 -0.62 -9.04
C LEU A 214 5.09 -1.81 -9.99
N PRO A 215 6.11 -2.46 -10.59
CA PRO A 215 5.89 -3.49 -11.61
C PRO A 215 5.06 -4.68 -11.10
N SER A 216 5.23 -5.09 -9.84
CA SER A 216 4.43 -6.16 -9.21
C SER A 216 2.92 -5.88 -9.19
N LEU A 217 2.50 -4.61 -9.22
CA LEU A 217 1.09 -4.26 -9.34
C LEU A 217 0.44 -4.90 -10.56
N LEU A 218 1.17 -4.94 -11.68
CA LEU A 218 0.68 -5.48 -12.94
C LEU A 218 0.61 -7.02 -12.93
N ALA A 219 1.20 -7.69 -11.95
CA ALA A 219 1.03 -9.12 -11.77
C ALA A 219 -0.37 -9.44 -11.21
N PHE A 220 -0.85 -8.67 -10.24
CA PHE A 220 -2.09 -8.98 -9.51
C PHE A 220 -3.29 -8.06 -9.81
N MET A 221 -3.12 -6.95 -10.55
CA MET A 221 -4.22 -6.07 -10.99
C MET A 221 -4.25 -5.85 -12.51
N ASP A 222 -5.44 -5.93 -13.12
CA ASP A 222 -5.68 -5.72 -14.57
C ASP A 222 -5.73 -4.22 -14.87
N VAL A 223 -4.54 -3.64 -14.89
CA VAL A 223 -4.31 -2.25 -15.30
C VAL A 223 -3.82 -2.25 -16.73
N ARG A 224 -4.46 -1.44 -17.58
CA ARG A 224 -4.15 -1.34 -19.01
C ARG A 224 -3.77 0.08 -19.38
N SER A 225 -2.79 0.21 -20.27
CA SER A 225 -2.50 1.49 -20.90
C SER A 225 -3.67 1.85 -21.82
N GLY A 226 -4.27 3.01 -21.59
CA GLY A 226 -5.12 3.65 -22.57
C GLY A 226 -4.25 4.09 -23.72
N GLY A 227 -4.45 3.49 -24.90
CA GLY A 227 -3.75 3.92 -26.10
C GLY A 227 -3.95 5.42 -26.30
N ASP A 228 -2.85 6.12 -26.57
CA ASP A 228 -2.92 7.44 -27.16
C ASP A 228 -3.66 7.26 -28.49
N LYS A 229 -4.96 7.61 -28.51
CA LYS A 229 -5.55 8.02 -29.78
C LYS A 229 -4.82 9.31 -30.14
N ALA A 230 -3.79 9.15 -30.97
CA ALA A 230 -3.17 10.22 -31.72
C ALA A 230 -4.23 11.06 -32.45
#